data_AF-X1TC11-F1
#
_entry.id   AF-X1TC11-F1
#
_cell.length_a   1.000
_cell.length_b   1.000
_cell.length_c   1.000
_cell.angle_alpha   90.00
_cell.angle_beta   90.00
_cell.angle_gamma   90.00
#
_symmetry.space_group_name_H-M   'P 1'
#
loop_
_entity.id
_entity.type
_entity.pdbx_description
1 polymer ?
#
loop_
_entity_poly.entity_id
_entity_poly.type
_entity_poly.pdbx_seq_one_letter_code
_entity_poly.pdbx_strand_id
1 'polypeptide(L)'
;MGKVASEGRTVLFVSHNMQAIRQLCTRGILLQEGKISYMGSANETVNVYEERLLYNKSENSTLLPHILYDNTKGERKLAYEIVKIEVLDESGKLKEKILTGDTVLFRIHYCSKHEIPVASIVIQISEKTHLKIFLSST
;
A
#
# COMPACT_ATOMS: atom_id res chain seq x y z
N MET A 1 18.16 -11.78 14.05
CA MET A 1 17.88 -11.85 15.51
C MET A 1 18.44 -13.09 16.23
N GLY A 2 19.12 -14.02 15.55
CA GLY A 2 19.48 -15.33 16.13
C GLY A 2 20.43 -15.36 17.34
N LYS A 3 21.25 -14.33 17.58
CA LYS A 3 22.16 -14.28 18.75
C LYS A 3 21.56 -13.65 20.01
N VAL A 4 20.56 -12.76 19.87
CA VAL A 4 20.02 -11.99 21.01
C VAL A 4 18.86 -12.73 21.69
N ALA A 5 18.10 -13.52 20.92
CA ALA A 5 16.96 -14.29 21.43
C ALA A 5 17.36 -15.63 22.07
N SER A 6 18.58 -16.11 21.86
CA SER A 6 19.01 -17.48 22.21
C SER A 6 19.62 -17.64 23.61
N GLU A 7 19.80 -16.55 24.37
CA GLU A 7 20.50 -16.57 25.68
C GLU A 7 19.54 -16.59 26.90
N GLY A 8 18.28 -17.02 26.74
CA GLY A 8 17.31 -17.10 27.84
C GLY A 8 16.87 -15.73 28.40
N ARG A 9 17.00 -14.67 27.60
CA ARG A 9 16.63 -13.30 27.99
C ARG A 9 15.28 -12.90 27.40
N THR A 10 14.47 -12.20 28.20
CA THR A 10 13.26 -11.54 27.69
C THR A 10 13.66 -10.29 26.92
N VAL A 11 13.24 -10.19 25.66
CA VAL A 11 13.51 -9.04 24.80
C VAL A 11 12.21 -8.27 24.60
N LEU A 12 12.19 -7.00 25.02
CA LEU A 12 11.13 -6.06 24.66
C LEU A 12 11.55 -5.32 23.39
N PHE A 13 10.80 -5.52 22.31
CA PHE A 13 11.01 -4.86 21.02
C PHE A 13 9.80 -3.99 20.69
N VAL A 14 10.04 -2.69 20.45
CA VAL A 14 9.00 -1.72 20.07
C VAL A 14 9.29 -1.25 18.65
N SER A 15 8.33 -1.42 17.75
CA SER A 15 8.49 -1.09 16.34
C SER A 15 7.17 -0.71 15.70
N HIS A 16 7.22 0.25 14.77
CA HIS A 16 6.12 0.57 13.86
C HIS A 16 6.22 -0.20 12.52
N ASN A 17 7.29 -0.98 12.32
CA ASN A 17 7.46 -1.79 11.12
C ASN A 17 6.68 -3.10 11.27
N MET A 18 5.48 -3.13 10.69
CA MET A 18 4.58 -4.27 10.76
C MET A 18 5.10 -5.51 10.02
N GLN A 19 5.92 -5.36 8.98
CA GLN A 19 6.56 -6.49 8.32
C GLN A 19 7.57 -7.19 9.26
N ALA A 20 8.32 -6.42 10.04
CA ALA A 20 9.20 -6.98 11.07
C ALA A 20 8.38 -7.70 12.16
N ILE A 21 7.26 -7.12 12.60
CA ILE A 21 6.36 -7.77 13.58
C ILE A 21 5.83 -9.11 13.03
N ARG A 22 5.39 -9.15 11.76
CA ARG A 22 4.93 -10.38 11.08
C ARG A 22 6.02 -11.47 11.05
N GLN A 23 7.29 -11.08 10.87
CA GLN A 23 8.41 -12.02 10.80
C GLN A 23 8.90 -12.48 12.18
N LEU A 24 8.84 -11.63 13.19
CA LEU A 24 9.44 -11.88 14.51
C LEU A 24 8.46 -12.50 15.51
N CYS A 25 7.17 -12.26 15.34
CA CYS A 25 6.14 -12.70 16.27
C CYS A 25 5.31 -13.83 15.65
N THR A 26 4.94 -14.83 16.47
CA THR A 26 4.03 -15.91 16.06
C THR A 26 2.58 -15.65 16.46
N ARG A 27 2.38 -14.89 17.54
CA ARG A 27 1.08 -14.50 18.10
C ARG A 27 1.01 -12.99 18.25
N GLY A 28 -0.20 -12.44 18.16
CA GLY A 28 -0.47 -11.02 18.36
C GLY A 28 -1.70 -10.79 19.24
N ILE A 29 -1.66 -9.69 19.98
CA ILE A 29 -2.80 -9.14 20.70
C ILE A 29 -2.95 -7.70 20.23
N LEU A 30 -4.12 -7.36 19.68
CA LEU A 30 -4.47 -6.01 19.32
C LEU A 30 -5.27 -5.38 20.46
N LEU A 31 -4.80 -4.23 20.93
CA LEU A 31 -5.52 -3.43 21.92
C LEU A 31 -6.26 -2.28 21.24
N GLN A 32 -7.47 -2.00 21.70
CA GLN A 32 -8.23 -0.81 21.37
C GLN A 32 -8.76 -0.23 22.68
N GLU A 33 -8.42 1.03 22.96
CA GLU A 33 -8.85 1.74 24.18
C GLU A 33 -8.56 0.94 25.47
N GLY A 34 -7.37 0.33 25.53
CA GLY A 34 -6.92 -0.48 26.67
C GLY A 34 -7.60 -1.85 26.78
N LYS A 35 -8.50 -2.23 25.87
CA LYS A 35 -9.16 -3.55 25.85
C LYS A 35 -8.61 -4.42 24.72
N ILE A 36 -8.58 -5.73 24.95
CA ILE A 36 -8.26 -6.70 23.88
C ILE A 36 -9.37 -6.65 22.84
N SER A 37 -9.00 -6.27 21.63
CA SER A 37 -9.90 -6.11 20.51
C SER A 37 -9.77 -7.25 19.49
N TYR A 38 -8.59 -7.85 19.41
CA TYR A 38 -8.33 -9.06 18.64
C TYR A 38 -7.14 -9.82 19.24
N MET A 39 -7.15 -11.15 19.12
CA MET A 39 -6.03 -12.01 19.51
C MET A 39 -5.96 -13.20 18.55
N GLY A 40 -4.79 -13.44 17.97
CA GLY A 40 -4.60 -14.50 16.97
C GLY A 40 -3.13 -14.68 16.61
N SER A 41 -2.85 -15.15 15.39
CA SER A 41 -1.49 -15.10 14.86
C SER A 41 -1.03 -13.66 14.68
N ALA A 42 0.29 -13.44 14.64
CA ALA A 42 0.83 -12.11 14.37
C ALA A 42 0.36 -11.56 13.01
N ASN A 43 0.28 -12.43 11.99
CA ASN A 43 -0.20 -12.05 10.66
C ASN A 43 -1.65 -11.58 10.66
N GLU A 44 -2.55 -12.34 11.28
CA GLU A 44 -3.96 -11.94 11.35
C GLU A 44 -4.13 -10.68 12.20
N THR A 45 -3.42 -10.58 13.32
CA THR A 45 -3.48 -9.40 14.20
C THR A 45 -3.04 -8.13 13.48
N VAL A 46 -1.97 -8.21 12.69
CA VAL A 46 -1.50 -7.08 11.87
C VAL A 46 -2.49 -6.76 10.75
N ASN A 47 -3.11 -7.77 10.10
CA ASN A 47 -4.17 -7.53 9.11
C ASN A 47 -5.32 -6.73 9.72
N VAL A 48 -5.84 -7.16 10.87
CA VAL A 48 -6.95 -6.48 11.57
C VAL A 48 -6.54 -5.05 11.99
N TYR A 49 -5.30 -4.86 12.43
CA TYR A 49 -4.76 -3.54 12.74
C TYR A 49 -4.74 -2.62 11.51
N GLU A 50 -4.17 -3.08 10.39
CA GLU A 50 -4.07 -2.31 9.15
C GLU A 50 -5.45 -2.00 8.56
N GLU A 51 -6.38 -2.95 8.57
CA GLU A 51 -7.75 -2.73 8.08
C GLU A 51 -8.47 -1.60 8.84
N ARG A 52 -8.33 -1.53 10.16
CA ARG A 52 -8.92 -0.44 10.95
C ARG A 52 -8.33 0.92 10.62
N LEU A 53 -7.04 0.99 10.33
CA LEU A 53 -6.41 2.24 9.89
C LEU A 53 -6.97 2.73 8.54
N LEU A 54 -7.36 1.80 7.66
CA LEU A 54 -7.96 2.11 6.36
C LEU A 54 -9.41 2.60 6.51
N TYR A 55 -10.23 1.92 7.33
CA TYR A 55 -11.63 2.33 7.57
C TYR A 55 -11.74 3.73 8.19
N ASN A 56 -10.84 4.10 9.11
CA ASN A 56 -10.86 5.42 9.73
C ASN A 56 -10.50 6.58 8.78
N LYS A 57 -10.05 6.30 7.55
CA LYS A 57 -9.65 7.32 6.56
C LYS A 57 -10.65 7.54 5.42
N SER A 58 -11.73 6.76 5.32
CA SER A 58 -12.56 6.68 4.11
C SER A 58 -13.91 7.43 4.17
N GLU A 59 -14.05 8.51 4.94
CA GLU A 59 -15.35 9.23 4.98
C GLU A 59 -15.63 10.12 3.75
N ASN A 60 -14.71 10.33 2.80
CA ASN A 60 -14.93 11.28 1.69
C ASN A 60 -14.31 10.94 0.31
N SER A 61 -13.93 9.70 0.02
CA SER A 61 -13.41 9.34 -1.32
C SER A 61 -14.48 8.71 -2.19
N THR A 62 -14.91 9.40 -3.26
CA THR A 62 -15.83 8.88 -4.29
C THR A 62 -15.16 7.90 -5.26
N LEU A 63 -13.82 7.80 -5.23
CA LEU A 63 -13.07 6.86 -6.05
C LEU A 63 -13.02 5.49 -5.39
N LEU A 64 -13.28 4.45 -6.19
CA LEU A 64 -13.07 3.07 -5.78
C LEU A 64 -11.59 2.89 -5.39
N PRO A 65 -11.27 2.13 -4.33
CA PRO A 65 -9.91 2.04 -3.79
C PRO A 65 -8.84 1.59 -4.79
N HIS A 66 -9.23 0.86 -5.83
CA HIS A 66 -8.35 0.37 -6.90
C HIS A 66 -8.09 1.39 -8.02
N ILE A 67 -8.73 2.56 -7.99
CA ILE A 67 -8.55 3.65 -8.98
C ILE A 67 -7.82 4.81 -8.30
N LEU A 68 -6.57 5.05 -8.71
CA LEU A 68 -5.75 6.14 -8.17
C LEU A 68 -5.97 7.46 -8.91
N TYR A 69 -6.37 7.37 -10.18
CA TYR A 69 -6.62 8.51 -11.05
C TYR A 69 -7.59 8.10 -12.15
N ASP A 70 -8.59 8.93 -12.43
CA ASP A 70 -9.53 8.75 -13.54
C ASP A 70 -9.89 10.09 -14.16
N ASN A 71 -9.47 10.28 -15.40
CA ASN A 71 -9.83 11.40 -16.26
C ASN A 71 -10.42 10.91 -17.58
N THR A 72 -11.05 9.73 -17.59
CA THR A 72 -11.64 9.12 -18.79
C THR A 72 -12.77 9.96 -19.39
N LYS A 73 -13.45 10.77 -18.57
CA LYS A 73 -14.53 11.68 -18.95
C LYS A 73 -14.08 13.13 -19.16
N GLY A 74 -12.82 13.45 -18.95
CA GLY A 74 -12.30 14.81 -19.11
C GLY A 74 -12.08 15.21 -20.56
N GLU A 75 -12.00 16.53 -20.79
CA GLU A 75 -11.58 17.06 -22.08
C GLU A 75 -10.07 16.82 -22.31
N ARG A 76 -9.74 16.37 -23.52
CA ARG A 76 -8.39 15.96 -23.90
C ARG A 76 -7.60 17.15 -24.41
N LYS A 77 -6.85 17.80 -23.51
CA LYS A 77 -6.15 19.06 -23.79
C LYS A 77 -4.75 18.86 -24.35
N LEU A 78 -4.08 17.77 -23.98
CA LEU A 78 -2.68 17.54 -24.32
C LEU A 78 -2.52 16.64 -25.55
N ALA A 79 -1.33 16.64 -26.14
CA ALA A 79 -0.97 15.74 -27.23
C ALA A 79 -0.81 14.28 -26.74
N TYR A 80 -0.40 14.11 -25.50
CA TYR A 80 -0.36 12.86 -24.76
C TYR A 80 -0.84 13.11 -23.33
N GLU A 81 -1.61 12.19 -22.77
CA GLU A 81 -2.13 12.32 -21.41
C GLU A 81 -2.35 10.93 -20.78
N ILE A 82 -2.07 10.83 -19.49
CA ILE A 82 -2.54 9.71 -18.67
C ILE A 82 -4.03 9.91 -18.45
N VAL A 83 -4.84 8.90 -18.73
CA VAL A 83 -6.31 8.96 -18.61
C VAL A 83 -6.84 8.17 -17.43
N LYS A 84 -6.12 7.13 -16.99
CA LYS A 84 -6.51 6.31 -15.84
C LYS A 84 -5.31 5.61 -15.22
N ILE A 85 -5.29 5.48 -13.90
CA ILE A 85 -4.31 4.67 -13.17
C ILE A 85 -5.07 3.71 -12.24
N GLU A 86 -4.80 2.42 -12.39
CA GLU A 86 -5.44 1.34 -11.61
C GLU A 86 -4.41 0.50 -10.85
N VAL A 87 -4.86 -0.07 -9.74
CA VAL A 87 -4.09 -0.97 -8.87
C VAL A 87 -4.60 -2.39 -9.03
N LEU A 88 -3.69 -3.30 -9.35
CA LEU A 88 -3.97 -4.71 -9.52
C LEU A 88 -3.12 -5.56 -8.56
N ASP A 89 -3.59 -6.77 -8.29
CA ASP A 89 -2.80 -7.83 -7.67
C ASP A 89 -1.87 -8.51 -8.68
N GLU A 90 -1.06 -9.45 -8.20
CA GLU A 90 -0.13 -10.24 -9.01
C GLU A 90 -0.81 -11.12 -10.08
N SER A 91 -2.11 -11.41 -9.93
CA SER A 91 -2.91 -12.15 -10.91
C SER A 91 -3.54 -11.23 -11.97
N GLY A 92 -3.36 -9.91 -11.84
CA GLY A 92 -3.93 -8.90 -12.73
C GLY A 92 -5.39 -8.53 -12.40
N LYS A 93 -5.94 -8.98 -11.27
CA LYS A 93 -7.28 -8.58 -10.79
C LYS A 93 -7.21 -7.27 -10.00
N LEU A 94 -8.32 -6.53 -9.98
CA LEU A 94 -8.43 -5.26 -9.24
C LEU A 94 -8.20 -5.50 -7.75
N LYS A 95 -7.30 -4.71 -7.17
CA LYS A 95 -6.92 -4.82 -5.76
C LYS A 95 -7.55 -3.70 -4.95
N GLU A 96 -8.57 -4.03 -4.16
CA GLU A 96 -9.35 -3.05 -3.37
C GLU A 96 -8.63 -2.58 -2.10
N LYS A 97 -7.65 -3.33 -1.60
CA LYS A 97 -6.86 -2.96 -0.42
C LYS A 97 -5.38 -3.19 -0.69
N ILE A 98 -4.55 -2.21 -0.34
CA ILE A 98 -3.08 -2.33 -0.35
C ILE A 98 -2.61 -2.38 1.09
N LEU A 99 -1.97 -3.47 1.46
CA LEU A 99 -1.36 -3.72 2.76
C LEU A 99 0.16 -3.72 2.65
N THR A 100 0.84 -3.57 3.78
CA THR A 100 2.30 -3.60 3.82
C THR A 100 2.81 -4.97 3.39
N GLY A 101 3.70 -5.00 2.39
CA GLY A 101 4.30 -6.21 1.85
C GLY A 101 3.53 -6.82 0.68
N ASP A 102 2.43 -6.21 0.26
CA ASP A 102 1.72 -6.60 -0.94
C ASP A 102 2.56 -6.38 -2.21
N THR A 103 2.52 -7.36 -3.12
CA THR A 103 2.84 -7.12 -4.52
C THR A 103 1.70 -6.32 -5.15
N VAL A 104 2.06 -5.26 -5.86
CA VAL A 104 1.12 -4.35 -6.52
C VAL A 104 1.56 -4.10 -7.95
N LEU A 105 0.62 -4.23 -8.89
CA LEU A 105 0.83 -3.85 -10.29
C LEU A 105 0.06 -2.56 -10.58
N PHE A 106 0.76 -1.55 -11.09
CA PHE A 106 0.14 -0.30 -11.55
C PHE A 106 -0.15 -0.39 -13.04
N ARG A 107 -1.44 -0.30 -13.41
CA ARG A 107 -1.86 -0.22 -14.82
C ARG A 107 -2.11 1.24 -15.17
N ILE A 108 -1.29 1.77 -16.07
CA ILE A 108 -1.37 3.15 -16.55
C ILE A 108 -1.97 3.15 -17.94
N HIS A 109 -3.15 3.77 -18.07
CA HIS A 109 -3.80 4.01 -19.34
C HIS A 109 -3.43 5.42 -19.81
N TYR A 110 -2.98 5.53 -21.05
CA TYR A 110 -2.65 6.81 -21.67
C TYR A 110 -3.27 6.90 -23.05
N CYS A 111 -3.46 8.13 -23.54
CA CYS A 111 -3.76 8.38 -24.94
C CYS A 111 -2.70 9.29 -25.54
N SER A 112 -2.47 9.16 -26.85
CA SER A 112 -1.57 10.00 -27.61
C SER A 112 -2.13 10.27 -29.00
N LYS A 113 -2.00 11.51 -29.47
CA LYS A 113 -2.37 11.91 -30.85
C LYS A 113 -1.31 11.51 -31.88
N HIS A 114 -0.10 11.22 -31.41
CA HIS A 114 1.04 10.86 -32.24
C HIS A 114 1.71 9.60 -31.73
N GLU A 115 2.42 8.90 -32.60
CA GLU A 115 3.24 7.76 -32.20
C GLU A 115 4.34 8.20 -31.22
N ILE A 116 4.58 7.40 -30.19
CA ILE A 116 5.61 7.65 -29.18
C ILE A 116 6.72 6.60 -29.36
N PRO A 117 7.77 6.90 -30.15
CA PRO A 117 8.81 5.92 -30.48
C PRO A 117 9.67 5.54 -29.26
N VAL A 118 9.83 6.45 -28.30
CA VAL A 118 10.48 6.18 -27.01
C VAL A 118 9.66 6.84 -25.91
N ALA A 119 9.21 6.04 -24.96
CA ALA A 119 8.47 6.50 -23.79
C ALA A 119 9.24 6.09 -22.52
N SER A 120 9.27 6.97 -21.53
CA SER A 120 9.67 6.62 -20.17
C SER A 120 8.56 7.02 -19.21
N ILE A 121 8.24 6.13 -18.28
CA ILE A 121 7.26 6.35 -17.24
C ILE A 121 8.01 6.52 -15.94
N VAL A 122 7.76 7.62 -15.24
CA VAL A 122 8.30 7.88 -13.90
C VAL A 122 7.19 7.67 -12.88
N ILE A 123 7.46 6.81 -11.90
CA ILE A 123 6.57 6.56 -10.76
C ILE A 123 7.23 7.12 -9.51
N GLN A 124 6.52 8.04 -8.85
CA GLN A 124 6.93 8.58 -7.55
C GLN A 124 5.83 8.30 -6.51
N ILE A 125 6.23 7.75 -5.37
CA ILE A 125 5.36 7.60 -4.20
C ILE A 125 5.84 8.58 -3.15
N SER A 126 4.92 9.36 -2.59
CA SER A 126 5.24 10.40 -1.61
C SER A 126 4.19 10.43 -0.51
N GLU A 127 4.61 10.86 0.69
CA GLU A 127 3.67 11.15 1.77
C GLU A 127 2.83 12.39 1.44
N LYS A 128 1.75 12.63 2.20
CA LYS A 128 0.92 13.84 2.08
C LYS A 128 1.70 15.14 2.34
N THR A 129 2.81 15.06 3.07
CA THR A 129 3.75 16.16 3.34
C THR A 129 4.75 16.38 2.21
N HIS A 130 4.59 15.68 1.08
CA HIS A 130 5.49 15.66 -0.09
C HIS A 130 6.88 15.05 0.14
N LEU A 131 7.10 14.35 1.26
CA LEU A 131 8.31 13.55 1.42
C LEU A 131 8.33 12.39 0.41
N LYS A 132 9.38 12.31 -0.42
CA LYS A 132 9.53 11.25 -1.42
C LYS A 132 9.95 9.94 -0.73
N ILE A 133 9.15 8.89 -0.94
CA ILE A 133 9.37 7.56 -0.37
C ILE A 133 10.01 6.63 -1.41
N PHE A 134 9.58 6.76 -2.67
CA PHE A 134 10.04 5.92 -3.77
C PHE A 134 10.04 6.72 -5.07
N LEU A 135 11.02 6.47 -5.93
CA LEU A 135 11.10 6.99 -7.29
C LEU A 135 11.73 5.94 -8.19
N SER A 136 11.09 5.63 -9.31
CA SER A 136 11.63 4.73 -10.33
C SER A 136 11.18 5.16 -11.72
N SER A 137 11.93 4.77 -12.75
CA SER A 137 11.61 4.98 -14.15
C SER A 137 11.84 3.70 -14.95
N THR A 138 11.04 3.51 -16.00
CA THR A 138 11.28 2.49 -17.04
C THR A 138 12.30 2.94 -18.06
#